data_AF-A0AA46PTZ8-F1
#
_entry.id   AF-A0AA46PTZ8-F1
#
_cell.length_a   1.000
_cell.length_b   1.000
_cell.length_c   1.000
_cell.angle_alpha   90.00
_cell.angle_beta   90.00
_cell.angle_gamma   90.00
#
_symmetry.space_group_name_H-M   'P 1'
#
loop_
_entity.id
_entity.type
_entity.pdbx_description
1 polymer ?
#
loop_
_entity_poly.entity_id
_entity_poly.type
_entity_poly.pdbx_seq_one_letter_code
_entity_poly.pdbx_strand_id
1 'polypeptide(L)'
;MNLTNTHVSFSIMAVKYPVTILIYLYRFPGGKLIKKLLYILGWVLLYTVNEVVDIKLNLIKYDNGWSLKWSILFNAVMFTILWVHHKRPAAAWGLSILFILFLWRQFDVPSAVFR
;
A
#
# COMPACT_ATOMS: atom_id res chain seq x y z
N MET A 1 -11.25 -30.00 -0.45
CA MET A 1 -11.71 -28.96 0.49
C MET A 1 -10.48 -28.11 0.85
N ASN A 2 -10.11 -27.17 -0.03
CA ASN A 2 -8.80 -26.50 -0.02
C ASN A 2 -8.81 -25.28 0.92
N LEU A 3 -8.79 -25.56 2.22
CA LEU A 3 -8.78 -24.57 3.29
C LEU A 3 -7.42 -23.83 3.42
N THR A 4 -6.37 -24.21 2.71
CA THR A 4 -5.01 -23.75 3.03
C THR A 4 -4.69 -22.35 2.52
N ASN A 5 -4.87 -22.04 1.23
CA ASN A 5 -4.39 -20.76 0.69
C ASN A 5 -5.25 -19.56 1.13
N THR A 6 -6.57 -19.70 1.15
CA THR A 6 -7.48 -18.59 1.46
C THR A 6 -7.47 -18.25 2.95
N HIS A 7 -7.46 -19.24 3.85
CA HIS A 7 -7.41 -18.97 5.30
C HIS A 7 -6.06 -18.43 5.76
N VAL A 8 -4.97 -18.87 5.13
CA VAL A 8 -3.65 -18.29 5.36
C VAL A 8 -3.64 -16.83 4.89
N SER A 9 -4.21 -16.55 3.71
CA SER A 9 -4.33 -15.17 3.20
C SER A 9 -5.18 -14.29 4.12
N PHE A 10 -6.34 -14.77 4.58
CA PHE A 10 -7.19 -14.04 5.52
C PHE A 10 -6.47 -13.76 6.85
N SER A 11 -5.77 -14.76 7.40
CA SER A 11 -4.98 -14.59 8.63
C SER A 11 -3.88 -13.55 8.44
N ILE A 12 -3.17 -13.60 7.31
CA ILE A 12 -2.15 -12.60 6.98
C ILE A 12 -2.78 -11.22 6.88
N MET A 13 -3.90 -11.04 6.17
CA MET A 13 -4.57 -9.74 6.06
C MET A 13 -5.06 -9.22 7.42
N ALA A 14 -5.68 -10.09 8.22
CA ALA A 14 -6.25 -9.75 9.53
C ALA A 14 -5.18 -9.43 10.58
N VAL A 15 -3.95 -9.93 10.44
CA VAL A 15 -2.87 -9.69 11.40
C VAL A 15 -1.84 -8.71 10.85
N LYS A 16 -1.29 -8.95 9.66
CA LYS A 16 -0.19 -8.17 9.07
C LYS A 16 -0.58 -6.72 8.87
N TYR A 17 -1.78 -6.43 8.36
CA TYR A 17 -2.20 -5.06 8.09
C TYR A 17 -2.42 -4.23 9.37
N PRO A 18 -3.23 -4.66 10.35
CA PRO A 18 -3.39 -3.90 11.59
C PRO A 18 -2.08 -3.81 12.39
N VAL A 19 -1.26 -4.86 12.42
CA VAL A 19 0.06 -4.82 13.07
C VAL A 19 0.97 -3.79 12.38
N THR A 20 1.00 -3.76 11.05
CA THR A 20 1.79 -2.75 10.31
C THR A 20 1.32 -1.34 10.67
N ILE A 21 0.01 -1.10 10.68
CA ILE A 21 -0.58 0.20 11.00
C ILE A 21 -0.27 0.60 12.45
N LEU A 22 -0.39 -0.33 13.39
CA LEU A 22 -0.09 -0.10 14.81
C LEU A 22 1.38 0.24 15.02
N ILE A 23 2.31 -0.51 14.45
CA ILE A 23 3.76 -0.23 14.55
C ILE A 23 4.07 1.12 13.89
N TYR A 24 3.51 1.37 12.71
CA TYR A 24 3.70 2.61 11.96
C TYR A 24 3.22 3.83 12.77
N LEU A 25 2.05 3.72 13.41
CA LEU A 25 1.44 4.81 14.15
C LEU A 25 2.10 5.02 15.52
N TYR A 26 2.41 3.93 16.23
CA TYR A 26 3.06 3.99 17.55
C TYR A 26 4.44 4.62 17.49
N ARG A 27 5.23 4.27 16.46
CA ARG A 27 6.59 4.77 16.29
C ARG A 27 6.66 6.05 15.44
N PHE A 28 5.51 6.67 15.18
CA PHE A 28 5.43 7.83 14.31
C PHE A 28 6.19 9.03 14.93
N PRO A 29 7.26 9.54 14.29
CA PRO A 29 8.10 10.55 14.91
C PRO A 29 7.37 11.90 15.02
N GLY A 30 7.14 12.38 16.25
CA GLY A 30 6.49 13.66 16.57
C GLY A 30 7.29 14.93 16.25
N GLY A 31 8.13 14.93 15.20
CA GLY A 31 9.08 16.03 14.89
C GLY A 31 9.03 16.57 13.46
N LYS A 32 10.19 17.02 12.97
CA LYS A 32 10.42 17.60 11.63
C LYS A 32 9.82 16.73 10.51
N LEU A 33 9.22 17.36 9.51
CA LEU A 33 8.65 16.71 8.30
C LEU A 33 9.63 15.74 7.63
N ILE A 34 10.93 16.07 7.59
CA ILE A 34 11.97 15.22 6.99
C ILE A 34 12.10 13.87 7.71
N LYS A 35 12.00 13.83 9.04
CA LYS A 35 12.07 12.56 9.80
C LYS A 35 10.86 11.67 9.49
N LYS A 36 9.70 12.28 9.27
CA LYS A 36 8.47 11.57 8.87
C LYS A 36 8.60 11.00 7.46
N LEU A 37 9.15 11.79 6.53
CA LEU A 37 9.38 11.35 5.16
C LEU A 37 10.39 10.19 5.09
N LEU A 38 11.50 10.28 5.84
CA LEU A 38 12.48 9.18 5.96
C LEU A 38 11.87 7.93 6.58
N TYR A 39 10.99 8.10 7.59
CA TYR A 39 10.27 6.99 8.20
C TYR A 39 9.34 6.29 7.20
N ILE A 40 8.58 7.06 6.42
CA ILE A 40 7.74 6.54 5.32
C ILE A 40 8.61 5.82 4.28
N LEU A 41 9.70 6.42 3.84
CA LEU A 41 10.63 5.80 2.88
C LEU A 41 11.20 4.48 3.39
N GLY A 42 11.52 4.38 4.68
CA GLY A 42 11.97 3.14 5.30
C GLY A 42 10.90 2.03 5.20
N TRP A 43 9.64 2.36 5.49
CA TRP A 43 8.52 1.42 5.33
C TRP A 43 8.26 1.02 3.88
N VAL A 44 8.30 1.99 2.97
CA VAL A 44 8.18 1.75 1.53
C VAL A 44 9.27 0.79 1.06
N LEU A 45 10.51 1.01 1.47
CA LEU A 45 11.64 0.16 1.12
C LEU A 45 11.48 -1.25 1.70
N LEU A 46 10.99 -1.38 2.93
CA LEU A 46 10.70 -2.68 3.55
C LEU A 46 9.63 -3.46 2.78
N TYR A 47 8.53 -2.80 2.39
CA TYR A 47 7.49 -3.41 1.55
C TYR A 47 8.00 -3.74 0.14
N THR A 48 8.83 -2.87 -0.43
CA THR A 48 9.47 -3.09 -1.74
C THR A 48 10.34 -4.34 -1.71
N VAL A 49 11.16 -4.53 -0.68
CA VAL A 49 12.03 -5.70 -0.54
C VAL A 49 11.20 -6.98 -0.41
N ASN A 50 10.13 -6.96 0.40
CA ASN A 50 9.20 -8.10 0.47
C ASN A 50 8.61 -8.42 -0.90
N GLU A 51 8.15 -7.42 -1.64
CA GLU A 51 7.54 -7.62 -2.95
C GLU A 51 8.54 -8.15 -3.99
N VAL A 52 9.80 -7.69 -3.95
CA VAL A 52 10.88 -8.25 -4.78
C VAL A 52 11.09 -9.74 -4.48
N VAL A 53 11.05 -10.13 -3.20
CA VAL A 53 11.16 -11.54 -2.78
C VAL A 53 9.96 -12.33 -3.30
N ASP A 54 8.74 -11.79 -3.18
CA ASP A 54 7.52 -12.42 -3.65
C ASP A 54 7.51 -12.64 -5.18
N ILE A 55 8.02 -11.68 -5.96
CA ILE A 55 8.19 -11.82 -7.41
C ILE A 55 9.21 -12.90 -7.74
N LYS A 56 10.35 -12.95 -7.03
CA LYS A 56 11.36 -14.01 -7.23
C LYS A 56 10.81 -15.39 -6.92
N LEU A 57 9.87 -15.49 -5.98
CA LEU A 57 9.14 -16.70 -5.63
C LEU A 57 7.99 -17.01 -6.61
N ASN A 58 7.81 -16.21 -7.67
CA ASN A 58 6.70 -16.28 -8.63
C ASN A 58 5.30 -16.22 -7.97
N LEU A 59 5.18 -15.63 -6.79
CA LEU A 59 3.91 -15.44 -6.09
C LEU A 59 3.09 -14.32 -6.72
N ILE A 60 3.76 -13.33 -7.32
CA ILE A 60 3.15 -12.17 -7.96
C ILE A 60 3.64 -12.11 -9.40
N LYS A 61 2.70 -12.15 -10.35
CA LYS A 61 2.95 -11.81 -11.76
C LYS A 61 2.38 -10.44 -12.03
N TYR A 62 3.19 -9.61 -12.68
CA TYR A 62 2.75 -8.30 -13.14
C TYR A 62 2.22 -8.43 -14.56
N ASP A 63 0.92 -8.22 -14.71
CA ASP A 63 0.22 -8.18 -15.99
C ASP A 63 -0.27 -6.75 -16.29
N ASN A 64 -0.59 -6.45 -17.55
CA ASN A 64 -1.20 -5.17 -17.99
C ASN A 64 -0.36 -3.91 -17.73
N GLY A 65 0.98 -3.99 -17.85
CA GLY A 65 1.86 -2.82 -17.74
C GLY A 65 2.08 -2.30 -16.31
N TRP A 66 1.52 -2.98 -15.31
CA TRP A 66 1.90 -2.76 -13.92
C TRP A 66 3.36 -3.20 -13.75
N SER A 67 4.16 -2.41 -13.04
CA SER A 67 5.56 -2.73 -12.79
C SER A 67 5.85 -2.55 -11.31
N LEU A 68 6.97 -3.11 -10.87
CA LEU A 68 7.43 -2.95 -9.49
C LEU A 68 7.48 -1.49 -9.06
N LYS A 69 7.82 -0.57 -9.98
CA LYS A 69 7.82 0.89 -9.71
C LYS A 69 6.44 1.41 -9.33
N TRP A 70 5.37 0.91 -9.97
CA TRP A 70 3.99 1.28 -9.64
C TRP A 70 3.58 0.78 -8.26
N SER A 71 4.00 -0.43 -7.87
CA SER A 71 3.78 -0.94 -6.52
C SER A 71 4.53 -0.11 -5.46
N ILE A 72 5.78 0.27 -5.72
CA ILE A 72 6.53 1.17 -4.82
C ILE A 72 5.79 2.49 -4.65
N LEU A 73 5.35 3.09 -5.76
CA LEU A 73 4.63 4.37 -5.75
C LEU A 73 3.31 4.25 -4.98
N PHE A 74 2.57 3.16 -5.20
CA PHE A 74 1.34 2.86 -4.47
C PHE A 74 1.59 2.75 -2.96
N ASN A 75 2.59 1.96 -2.55
CA ASN A 75 2.96 1.82 -1.14
C ASN A 75 3.36 3.17 -0.52
N ALA A 76 4.14 3.98 -1.24
CA ALA A 76 4.53 5.32 -0.78
C ALA A 76 3.34 6.25 -0.57
N VAL A 77 2.40 6.26 -1.51
CA VAL A 77 1.17 7.05 -1.40
C VAL A 77 0.28 6.50 -0.28
N MET A 78 0.14 5.18 -0.14
CA MET A 78 -0.62 4.54 0.93
C MET A 78 -0.14 4.98 2.31
N PHE A 79 1.17 4.89 2.59
CA PHE A 79 1.74 5.34 3.88
C PHE A 79 1.59 6.86 4.07
N THR A 80 1.66 7.65 3.00
CA THR A 80 1.45 9.10 3.05
C THR A 80 0.00 9.44 3.39
N ILE A 81 -0.97 8.77 2.76
CA ILE A 81 -2.41 8.94 3.04
C ILE A 81 -2.71 8.51 4.48
N LEU A 82 -2.13 7.40 4.95
CA LEU A 82 -2.31 6.93 6.33
C LEU A 82 -1.85 7.98 7.34
N TRP A 83 -0.72 8.63 7.07
CA TRP A 83 -0.23 9.74 7.88
C TRP A 83 -1.19 10.94 7.87
N VAL A 84 -1.64 11.36 6.69
CA VAL A 84 -2.61 12.46 6.56
C VAL A 84 -3.91 12.12 7.28
N HIS A 85 -4.37 10.87 7.17
CA HIS A 85 -5.60 10.38 7.78
C HIS A 85 -5.57 10.51 9.29
N HIS A 86 -4.44 10.18 9.91
CA HIS A 86 -4.28 10.30 11.37
C HIS A 86 -4.46 11.74 11.87
N LYS A 87 -4.09 12.75 11.08
CA LYS A 87 -4.25 14.16 11.47
C LYS A 87 -5.57 14.78 10.99
N ARG A 88 -6.01 14.43 9.79
CA ARG A 88 -7.20 14.97 9.13
C ARG A 88 -7.83 13.90 8.22
N PRO A 89 -8.78 13.09 8.74
CA PRO A 89 -9.37 12.01 7.96
C PRO A 89 -10.00 12.53 6.67
N ALA A 90 -10.81 13.59 6.71
CA ALA A 90 -11.49 14.13 5.53
C ALA A 90 -10.53 14.50 4.37
N ALA A 91 -9.36 15.05 4.67
CA ALA A 91 -8.35 15.37 3.66
C ALA A 91 -7.74 14.11 3.04
N ALA A 92 -7.56 13.05 3.83
CA ALA A 92 -7.07 11.76 3.36
C ALA A 92 -8.05 11.06 2.40
N TRP A 93 -9.35 11.18 2.65
CA TRP A 93 -10.38 10.68 1.73
C TRP A 93 -10.28 11.37 0.36
N GLY A 94 -10.15 12.71 0.34
CA GLY A 94 -9.97 13.46 -0.90
C GLY A 94 -8.70 13.06 -1.66
N LEU A 95 -7.56 12.96 -0.96
CA LEU A 95 -6.29 12.50 -1.54
C LEU A 95 -6.36 11.06 -2.08
N SER A 96 -7.06 10.16 -1.37
CA SER A 96 -7.27 8.78 -1.80
C SER A 96 -8.08 8.73 -3.10
N ILE A 97 -9.21 9.45 -3.17
CA ILE A 97 -10.04 9.52 -4.38
C ILE A 97 -9.23 10.08 -5.56
N LEU A 98 -8.48 11.17 -5.35
CA LEU A 98 -7.63 11.76 -6.38
C LEU A 98 -6.59 10.76 -6.89
N PHE A 99 -5.97 9.99 -5.99
CA PHE A 99 -4.98 8.98 -6.35
C PHE A 99 -5.59 7.81 -7.12
N ILE A 100 -6.78 7.35 -6.71
CA ILE A 100 -7.53 6.31 -7.43
C ILE A 100 -7.88 6.77 -8.84
N LEU A 101 -8.38 8.00 -9.01
CA LEU A 101 -8.68 8.57 -10.32
C LEU A 101 -7.42 8.71 -11.21
N PHE A 102 -6.29 9.07 -10.61
CA PHE A 102 -5.00 9.13 -11.30
C PHE A 102 -4.58 7.76 -11.83
N LEU A 103 -4.63 6.72 -10.99
CA LEU A 103 -4.34 5.35 -11.40
C LEU A 103 -5.32 4.85 -12.46
N TRP A 104 -6.60 5.19 -12.32
CA TRP A 104 -7.63 4.80 -13.28
C TRP A 104 -7.31 5.34 -14.68
N ARG A 105 -6.96 6.62 -14.78
CA ARG A 105 -6.55 7.23 -16.06
C ARG A 105 -5.28 6.60 -16.62
N GLN A 106 -4.32 6.25 -15.77
CA GLN A 106 -3.03 5.73 -16.21
C GLN A 106 -3.12 4.29 -16.74
N PHE A 107 -3.97 3.46 -16.14
CA PHE A 107 -4.13 2.05 -16.52
C PHE A 107 -5.31 1.81 -17.47
N ASP A 108 -5.97 2.89 -17.91
CA ASP A 108 -7.14 2.87 -18.81
C ASP A 108 -8.14 1.77 -18.41
N VAL A 109 -8.40 1.67 -17.10
CA VAL A 109 -9.13 0.54 -16.53
C VAL A 109 -10.55 0.58 -17.11
N PRO A 110 -11.00 -0.48 -17.82
CA PRO A 110 -12.31 -0.48 -18.45
C PRO A 110 -13.40 -0.26 -17.39
N SER A 111 -14.27 0.74 -17.61
CA SER A 111 -15.43 0.98 -16.74
C SER A 111 -16.42 -0.20 -16.69
N ALA A 112 -16.25 -1.17 -17.59
CA ALA A 112 -17.01 -2.42 -17.66
C ALA A 112 -16.85 -3.32 -16.42
N VAL A 113 -15.83 -3.11 -15.56
CA VAL A 113 -15.64 -3.89 -14.32
C VAL A 113 -16.69 -3.54 -13.24
N PHE A 114 -17.42 -2.43 -13.39
CA PHE A 114 -18.50 -2.02 -12.48
C PHE A 114 -19.91 -2.46 -12.91
N ARG A 115 -20.03 -3.34 -13.92
CA ARG A 115 -21.33 -3.88 -14.36
C ARG A 115 -21.62 -5.25 -13.76
#